data_AF-J1IZJ5-F1
#
_entry.id   AF-J1IZJ5-F1
#
_cell.length_a   1.000
_cell.length_b   1.000
_cell.length_c   1.000
_cell.angle_alpha   90.00
_cell.angle_beta   90.00
_cell.angle_gamma   90.00
#
_symmetry.space_group_name_H-M   'P 1'
#
loop_
_entity.id
_entity.type
_entity.pdbx_description
1 polymer ?
#
loop_
_entity_poly.entity_id
_entity_poly.type
_entity_poly.pdbx_seq_one_letter_code
_entity_poly.pdbx_strand_id
1 'polypeptide(L)' 'MNNRDEKNLTNHFTFGDDILGVNSEIARKLRQFYMEIQEETLPRRLLELLDRLERAEQFALKNVEKV' A
#
# COMPACT_ATOMS: atom_id res chain seq x y z
N MET A 1 5.50 -26.89 4.33
CA MET A 1 5.30 -25.90 5.40
C MET A 1 6.30 -24.77 5.19
N ASN A 2 5.86 -23.66 4.59
CA ASN A 2 6.74 -22.54 4.25
C ASN A 2 6.47 -21.38 5.23
N ASN A 3 7.10 -21.42 6.42
CA ASN A 3 6.92 -20.42 7.49
C ASN A 3 8.04 -19.37 7.52
N ARG A 4 8.79 -19.19 6.42
CA ARG A 4 9.97 -18.30 6.38
C ARG A 4 9.68 -16.91 5.81
N ASP A 5 8.57 -16.73 5.10
CA ASP A 5 8.28 -15.48 4.39
C ASP A 5 7.59 -14.44 5.29
N GLU A 6 6.87 -14.85 6.34
CA GLU A 6 6.22 -13.92 7.28
C GLU A 6 7.22 -13.11 8.14
N LYS A 7 8.39 -13.70 8.44
CA LYS A 7 9.36 -13.08 9.37
C LYS A 7 10.12 -11.89 8.78
N ASN A 8 10.14 -11.77 7.45
CA ASN A 8 10.88 -10.68 6.79
C ASN A 8 10.06 -9.38 6.70
N LEU A 9 8.72 -9.44 6.79
CA LEU A 9 7.88 -8.25 6.80
C LEU A 9 7.83 -7.59 8.20
N THR A 10 7.90 -8.40 9.26
CA THR A 10 7.84 -7.94 10.65
C THR A 10 9.06 -7.11 11.06
N ASN A 11 10.24 -7.41 10.49
CA ASN A 11 11.50 -6.74 10.83
C ASN A 11 11.59 -5.29 10.35
N HIS A 12 10.73 -4.83 9.42
CA HIS A 12 10.76 -3.42 8.99
C HIS A 12 10.14 -2.49 10.05
N PHE A 13 9.15 -2.99 10.81
CA PHE A 13 8.45 -2.19 11.82
C PHE A 13 9.21 -2.09 13.14
N THR A 14 10.18 -2.96 13.42
CA THR A 14 10.92 -2.95 14.69
C THR A 14 11.70 -1.66 14.90
N PHE A 15 12.28 -1.09 13.83
CA PHE A 15 12.95 0.20 13.91
C PHE A 15 11.98 1.36 14.17
N GLY A 16 10.77 1.29 13.61
CA GLY A 16 9.71 2.27 13.87
C GLY A 16 9.11 2.13 15.27
N ASP A 17 8.98 0.89 15.76
CA ASP A 17 8.46 0.59 17.09
C ASP A 17 9.45 1.02 18.19
N ASP A 18 10.77 0.95 17.93
CA ASP A 18 11.80 1.51 18.82
C ASP A 18 11.69 3.05 18.94
N ILE A 19 11.35 3.74 17.85
CA ILE A 19 11.08 5.20 17.86
C ILE A 19 9.79 5.53 18.62
N LEU A 20 8.79 4.64 18.52
CA LEU A 20 7.50 4.81 19.19
C LEU A 20 7.55 4.43 20.67
N GLY A 21 8.56 3.68 21.11
CA GLY A 21 8.84 3.36 22.51
C GLY A 21 7.62 2.76 23.21
N VAL A 22 7.10 3.46 24.23
CA VAL A 22 5.91 3.03 24.99
C VAL A 22 4.63 2.95 24.14
N ASN A 23 4.60 3.63 22.98
CA ASN A 23 3.47 3.63 22.05
C ASN A 23 3.60 2.53 20.97
N SER A 24 4.66 1.73 20.99
CA SER A 24 4.84 0.59 20.06
C SER A 24 3.65 -0.36 20.06
N GLU A 25 3.09 -0.65 21.23
CA GLU A 25 1.90 -1.50 21.37
C GLU A 25 0.63 -0.88 20.77
N ILE A 26 0.52 0.45 20.82
CA ILE A 26 -0.58 1.18 20.16
C ILE A 26 -0.41 1.07 18.65
N ALA A 27 0.80 1.28 18.14
CA ALA A 27 1.11 1.16 16.73
C ALA A 27 0.85 -0.27 16.22
N ARG A 28 1.24 -1.28 17.00
CA ARG A 28 0.96 -2.69 16.72
C ARG A 28 -0.54 -2.96 16.60
N LYS A 29 -1.34 -2.47 17.55
CA LYS A 29 -2.81 -2.63 17.52
C LYS A 29 -3.45 -1.90 16.33
N LEU A 30 -2.99 -0.69 16.01
CA LEU A 30 -3.48 0.05 14.84
C LEU A 30 -3.17 -0.70 13.54
N ARG A 31 -1.96 -1.24 13.38
CA ARG A 31 -1.61 -2.06 12.22
C ARG A 31 -2.52 -3.29 12.11
N GLN A 32 -2.72 -4.01 13.21
CA GLN A 32 -3.64 -5.17 13.24
C GLN A 32 -5.06 -4.76 12.82
N PHE A 33 -5.60 -3.68 13.40
CA PHE A 33 -6.92 -3.16 13.07
C PHE A 33 -7.09 -2.80 11.59
N TYR A 34 -6.13 -2.07 11.01
CA TYR A 34 -6.19 -1.71 9.59
C TYR A 34 -6.01 -2.92 8.66
N MET A 35 -5.20 -3.92 9.04
CA MET A 35 -5.07 -5.16 8.27
C MET A 35 -6.36 -5.99 8.31
N GLU A 36 -7.01 -6.08 9.47
CA GLU A 36 -8.29 -6.78 9.63
C GLU A 36 -9.42 -6.10 8.84
N ILE A 37 -9.42 -4.78 8.74
CA ILE A 37 -10.44 -4.01 7.99
C ILE A 37 -10.14 -3.99 6.48
N GLN A 38 -8.90 -4.24 6.06
CA GLN A 38 -8.52 -4.21 4.63
C GLN A 38 -9.05 -5.39 3.80
N GLU A 39 -10.04 -6.14 4.27
CA GLU A 39 -10.70 -7.24 3.55
C GLU A 39 -11.60 -6.81 2.37
N GLU A 40 -11.48 -5.60 1.83
CA GLU A 40 -12.27 -5.18 0.68
C GLU A 40 -11.40 -4.96 -0.56
N THR A 41 -11.79 -5.64 -1.65
CA THR A 41 -11.23 -5.39 -2.99
C THR A 41 -11.26 -3.90 -3.30
N LEU A 42 -10.17 -3.38 -3.87
CA LEU A 42 -9.99 -1.97 -4.15
C LEU A 42 -11.25 -1.38 -4.86
N PRO A 43 -11.87 -0.33 -4.32
CA PRO A 43 -13.14 0.20 -4.84
C PRO A 43 -13.09 0.49 -6.33
N ARG A 44 -14.15 0.12 -7.07
CA ARG A 44 -14.23 0.28 -8.54
C ARG A 44 -13.91 1.70 -9.03
N ARG A 45 -14.32 2.72 -8.28
CA ARG A 45 -14.03 4.13 -8.59
C ARG A 45 -12.53 4.41 -8.70
N LEU A 46 -11.71 3.78 -7.84
CA LEU A 46 -10.26 3.96 -7.88
C LEU A 46 -9.67 3.28 -9.12
N LEU A 47 -10.17 2.09 -9.50
CA LEU A 47 -9.80 1.43 -10.76
C LEU A 47 -10.15 2.30 -11.98
N GLU A 48 -11.35 2.87 -12.01
CA GLU A 48 -11.77 3.79 -13.09
C GLU A 48 -10.88 5.04 -13.18
N LEU A 49 -10.37 5.54 -12.06
CA LEU A 49 -9.42 6.65 -12.04
C LEU A 49 -8.05 6.24 -12.60
N LEU A 50 -7.58 5.03 -12.29
CA LEU A 50 -6.34 4.48 -12.87
C LEU A 50 -6.47 4.29 -14.39
N ASP A 51 -7.60 3.75 -14.87
CA ASP A 51 -7.86 3.61 -16.31
C ASP A 51 -7.89 4.97 -17.03
N ARG A 52 -8.46 5.99 -16.39
CA ARG A 52 -8.50 7.35 -16.94
C ARG A 52 -7.12 7.99 -16.97
N LEU A 53 -6.30 7.75 -15.94
CA LEU A 53 -4.93 8.23 -15.88
C LEU A 53 -4.10 7.60 -17.01
N GLU A 54 -4.17 6.27 -17.20
CA GLU A 54 -3.45 5.58 -18.26
C GLU A 54 -3.83 6.13 -19.64
N ARG A 55 -5.12 6.31 -19.92
CA ARG A 55 -5.57 6.91 -21.18
C ARG A 55 -5.00 8.31 -21.36
N ALA A 56 -5.06 9.16 -20.33
CA ALA A 56 -4.55 10.52 -20.40
C ALA A 56 -3.05 10.56 -20.69
N GLU A 57 -2.25 9.70 -20.05
CA GLU A 57 -0.82 9.55 -20.32
C GLU A 57 -0.56 9.11 -21.77
N GLN A 58 -1.28 8.10 -22.25
CA GLN A 58 -1.15 7.65 -23.64
C GLN A 58 -1.52 8.74 -24.65
N PHE A 59 -2.56 9.54 -24.38
CA PHE A 59 -2.93 10.66 -25.23
C PHE A 59 -1.87 11.77 -25.19
N ALA A 60 -1.36 12.11 -24.01
CA ALA A 60 -0.29 13.11 -23.87
C ALA A 60 0.97 12.69 -24.63
N LEU A 61 1.40 11.43 -24.50
CA LEU A 61 2.54 10.87 -25.22
C LEU A 61 2.32 10.87 -26.74
N LYS A 62 1.14 10.45 -27.21
CA LYS A 62 0.79 10.49 -28.64
C LYS A 62 0.72 11.89 -29.23
N ASN A 63 0.40 12.90 -28.41
CA ASN A 63 0.39 14.30 -28.84
C ASN A 63 1.80 14.90 -28.88
N VAL A 64 2.72 14.44 -28.02
CA VAL A 64 4.15 14.84 -28.05
C VAL A 64 4.88 14.25 -29.25
N GLU A 65 4.56 13.02 -29.68
CA GLU A 65 5.20 12.37 -30.83
C GLU A 65 4.76 12.95 -32.19
N LYS A 66 3.69 13.76 -32.22
CA LYS A 66 3.13 14.39 -33.43
C LYS A 66 3.56 15.85 -33.64
N VAL A 67 4.40 16.39 -32.77
CA VAL A 67 5.01 17.74 -32.89
C VAL A 67 6.47 17.58 -33.32
#